data_AF-A0A8T3MCQ9-F1
#
_entry.id   AF-A0A8T3MCQ9-F1
#
_cell.length_a   1.000
_cell.length_b   1.000
_cell.length_c   1.000
_cell.angle_alpha   90.00
_cell.angle_beta   90.00
_cell.angle_gamma   90.00
#
_symmetry.space_group_name_H-M   'P 1'
#
loop_
_entity.id
_entity.type
_entity.pdbx_description
1 polymer ?
#
loop_
_entity_poly.entity_id
_entity_poly.type
_entity_poly.pdbx_seq_one_letter_code
_entity_poly.pdbx_strand_id
1 'polypeptide(L)' 'MRAWLESLRDEDLEAVAHIGTADRFPLWYYLVHIVTHSEQQRRDAAILLAHCGHVAPDTEFLYYADACHQKPSSAP' A
#
# COMPACT_ATOMS: atom_id res chain seq x y z
N MET A 1 10.01 4.59 -7.76
CA MET A 1 9.76 3.14 -7.54
C MET A 1 9.72 2.33 -8.82
N ARG A 2 8.89 2.70 -9.82
CA ARG A 2 8.78 1.93 -11.10
C ARG A 2 10.12 1.64 -11.79
N ALA A 3 10.89 2.67 -12.11
CA ALA A 3 12.20 2.51 -12.76
C ALA A 3 13.21 1.68 -11.94
N TRP A 4 13.08 1.67 -10.60
CA TRP A 4 13.92 0.83 -9.75
C TRP A 4 13.49 -0.64 -9.83
N LEU A 5 12.19 -0.93 -9.75
CA LEU A 5 11.66 -2.29 -9.93
C LEU A 5 12.04 -2.87 -11.29
N GLU A 6 11.98 -2.06 -12.34
CA GLU A 6 12.37 -2.45 -13.71
C GLU A 6 13.87 -2.76 -13.86
N SER A 7 14.70 -2.24 -12.96
CA SER A 7 16.14 -2.50 -12.97
C SER A 7 16.55 -3.78 -12.23
N LEU A 8 15.63 -4.42 -11.48
CA LEU A 8 15.93 -5.62 -10.71
C LEU A 8 16.02 -6.85 -11.61
N ARG A 9 17.07 -7.65 -11.39
CA ARG A 9 17.23 -8.98 -11.97
C ARG A 9 16.84 -10.05 -10.95
N ASP A 10 16.64 -11.27 -11.40
CA ASP A 10 16.30 -12.40 -10.52
C ASP A 10 17.35 -12.60 -9.40
N GLU A 11 18.62 -12.39 -9.72
CA GLU A 11 19.73 -12.42 -8.77
C GLU A 11 19.54 -11.42 -7.62
N ASP A 12 19.04 -10.22 -7.96
CA ASP A 12 18.83 -9.13 -6.99
C ASP A 12 17.60 -9.42 -6.12
N LEU A 13 16.59 -10.11 -6.68
CA LEU A 13 15.40 -10.56 -5.97
C LEU A 13 15.70 -11.66 -4.95
N GLU A 14 16.58 -12.61 -5.30
CA GLU A 14 17.00 -13.70 -4.42
C GLU A 14 18.06 -13.27 -3.39
N ALA A 15 18.72 -12.13 -3.60
CA ALA A 15 19.72 -11.62 -2.68
C ALA A 15 19.10 -11.31 -1.31
N VAL A 16 19.80 -11.72 -0.25
CA VAL A 16 19.44 -11.40 1.13
C VAL A 16 19.45 -9.88 1.31
N ALA A 17 18.29 -9.31 1.60
CA ALA A 17 18.17 -7.88 1.81
C ALA A 17 18.62 -7.51 3.23
N HIS A 18 19.41 -6.42 3.34
CA HIS A 18 19.90 -5.90 4.62
C HIS A 18 19.08 -4.69 5.06
N ILE A 19 17.86 -4.94 5.54
CA ILE A 19 16.87 -3.87 5.81
C ILE A 19 16.87 -3.40 7.27
N GLY A 20 18.03 -3.45 7.93
CA GLY A 20 18.19 -2.97 9.32
C GLY A 20 17.51 -3.82 10.40
N THR A 21 16.86 -4.92 10.04
CA THR A 21 16.25 -5.89 10.95
C THR A 21 17.20 -7.04 11.28
N ALA A 22 16.98 -7.71 12.41
CA ALA A 22 17.72 -8.93 12.76
C ALA A 22 17.43 -10.08 11.78
N ASP A 23 16.19 -10.13 11.28
CA ASP A 23 15.77 -11.12 10.30
C ASP A 23 16.30 -10.79 8.91
N ARG A 24 16.69 -11.84 8.18
CA ARG A 24 17.31 -11.77 6.87
C ARG A 24 16.54 -12.63 5.87
N PHE A 25 15.82 -11.99 4.97
CA PHE A 25 15.07 -12.65 3.89
C PHE A 25 15.52 -12.14 2.51
N PRO A 26 15.26 -12.90 1.43
CA PRO A 26 15.45 -12.41 0.07
C PRO A 26 14.65 -11.12 -0.20
N LEU A 27 15.14 -10.26 -1.09
CA LEU A 27 14.47 -9.00 -1.45
C LEU A 27 13.02 -9.24 -1.91
N TRP A 28 12.77 -10.28 -2.71
CA TRP A 28 11.42 -10.59 -3.19
C TRP A 28 10.43 -10.80 -2.03
N TYR A 29 10.88 -11.40 -0.93
CA TYR A 29 10.04 -11.67 0.23
C TYR A 29 9.52 -10.38 0.84
N TYR A 30 10.39 -9.38 1.00
CA TYR A 30 10.00 -8.07 1.50
C TYR A 30 9.08 -7.32 0.54
N LEU A 31 9.30 -7.43 -0.78
CA LEU A 31 8.41 -6.82 -1.76
C LEU A 31 6.99 -7.42 -1.69
N VAL A 32 6.88 -8.74 -1.61
CA VAL A 32 5.60 -9.44 -1.42
C VAL A 32 4.95 -9.03 -0.10
N HIS A 33 5.74 -8.91 0.97
CA HIS A 33 5.26 -8.48 2.28
C HIS A 33 4.66 -7.07 2.24
N ILE A 34 5.31 -6.11 1.58
CA ILE A 34 4.80 -4.74 1.41
C ILE A 34 3.47 -4.74 0.66
N VAL A 35 3.37 -5.47 -0.44
CA VAL A 35 2.12 -5.57 -1.22
C VAL A 35 1.01 -6.19 -0.37
N THR A 36 1.32 -7.26 0.35
CA THR A 36 0.37 -7.97 1.21
C THR A 36 -0.16 -7.06 2.32
N HIS A 37 0.72 -6.32 3.01
CA HIS A 37 0.30 -5.37 4.03
C HIS A 37 -0.51 -4.20 3.47
N SER A 38 -0.17 -3.72 2.28
CA SER A 38 -0.93 -2.68 1.60
C SER A 38 -2.35 -3.14 1.28
N GLU A 39 -2.53 -4.38 0.82
CA GLU A 39 -3.86 -4.96 0.61
C GLU A 39 -4.65 -5.11 1.91
N GLN A 40 -4.00 -5.58 2.97
CA GLN A 40 -4.65 -5.70 4.28
C GLN A 40 -5.16 -4.34 4.76
N GLN A 41 -4.30 -3.31 4.74
CA GLN A 41 -4.68 -1.96 5.17
C GLN A 41 -5.80 -1.38 4.32
N ARG A 42 -5.82 -1.64 3.00
CA ARG A 42 -6.92 -1.22 2.12
C ARG A 42 -8.25 -1.87 2.50
N ARG A 43 -8.25 -3.17 2.80
CA ARG A 43 -9.44 -3.90 3.25
C ARG A 43 -9.94 -3.37 4.58
N ASP A 44 -9.05 -3.18 5.54
CA ASP A 44 -9.40 -2.61 6.85
C ASP A 44 -10.06 -1.24 6.68
N ALA A 45 -9.52 -0.41 5.80
CA ALA A 45 -10.07 0.90 5.52
C ALA A 45 -11.45 0.85 4.82
N ALA A 46 -11.65 -0.07 3.86
CA ALA A 46 -12.94 -0.29 3.23
C ALA A 46 -14.02 -0.74 4.23
N ILE A 47 -13.65 -1.63 5.18
CA ILE A 47 -14.53 -2.07 6.26
C ILE A 47 -14.95 -0.88 7.14
N LEU A 48 -13.99 -0.04 7.55
CA LEU A 48 -14.26 1.15 8.35
C LEU A 48 -15.18 2.14 7.62
N LEU A 49 -14.97 2.36 6.32
CA LEU A 49 -15.84 3.22 5.52
C LEU A 49 -17.26 2.66 5.39
N ALA A 50 -17.40 1.34 5.20
CA ALA A 50 -18.70 0.67 5.18
C ALA A 50 -19.45 0.85 6.51
N HIS A 51 -18.74 0.76 7.65
CA HIS A 51 -19.33 1.04 8.97
C HIS A 51 -19.77 2.50 9.15
N CYS A 52 -19.12 3.44 8.45
CA CYS A 52 -19.53 4.84 8.42
C CYS A 52 -20.65 5.13 7.40
N GLY A 53 -21.23 4.11 6.76
CA GLY A 53 -22.32 4.25 5.78
C GLY A 53 -21.84 4.64 4.37
N HIS A 54 -20.53 4.57 4.10
CA HIS A 54 -19.97 4.82 2.78
C HIS A 54 -19.82 3.53 1.99
N VAL A 55 -20.22 3.53 0.72
CA VAL A 55 -19.90 2.45 -0.22
C VAL A 55 -18.51 2.72 -0.78
N ALA A 56 -17.47 2.24 -0.10
CA ALA A 56 -16.11 2.28 -0.65
C ALA A 56 -16.02 1.22 -1.77
N PRO A 57 -15.67 1.59 -3.02
CA PRO A 57 -15.32 0.58 -4.01
C PRO A 57 -14.13 -0.21 -3.49
N ASP A 58 -14.16 -1.53 -3.67
CA ASP A 58 -13.17 -2.53 -3.20
C ASP A 58 -11.68 -2.18 -3.49
N THR A 59 -11.41 -1.15 -4.29
CA THR A 59 -10.08 -0.82 -4.82
C THR A 59 -9.69 0.65 -4.73
N GLU A 60 -10.55 1.54 -4.20
CA GLU A 60 -10.37 3.00 -4.34
C GLU A 60 -10.37 3.78 -3.01
N PHE A 61 -9.85 3.19 -1.93
CA PHE A 61 -9.71 3.90 -0.65
C PHE A 61 -8.93 5.22 -0.79
N LEU A 62 -7.81 5.23 -1.52
CA LEU A 62 -7.00 6.44 -1.69
C LEU A 62 -7.74 7.52 -2.48
N TYR A 63 -8.46 7.12 -3.53
CA TYR A 63 -9.29 8.05 -4.30
C TYR A 63 -10.43 8.63 -3.45
N TYR A 64 -11.08 7.80 -2.63
CA TYR A 64 -12.07 8.27 -1.67
C TYR A 64 -11.47 9.24 -0.65
N ALA A 65 -10.31 8.93 -0.07
CA ALA A 65 -9.62 9.79 0.90
C ALA A 65 -9.23 11.14 0.27
N ASP A 66 -8.67 11.12 -0.94
CA ASP A 66 -8.33 12.33 -1.70
C ASP A 66 -9.59 13.17 -1.99
N ALA A 67 -10.70 12.55 -2.39
CA ALA A 67 -11.98 13.24 -2.63
C ALA A 67 -12.55 13.88 -1.34
N CYS A 68 -12.40 13.23 -0.19
CA CYS A 68 -12.76 13.81 1.11
C CYS A 68 -11.88 15.01 1.47
N HIS A 69 -10.58 14.96 1.18
CA HIS A 69 -9.64 16.06 1.43
C HIS A 69 -9.82 17.25 0.48
N GLN A 70 -10.36 17.03 -0.72
CA GLN A 70 -10.57 18.07 -1.73
C GLN A 70 -11.87 18.89 -1.57
N LYS A 71 -12.76 18.56 -0.62
CA LYS A 71 -13.93 19.41 -0.38
C LYS A 71 -13.48 20.82 0.02
N PRO A 72 -13.80 21.87 -0.76
CA PRO A 72 -13.46 23.23 -0.36
C PRO A 72 -14.19 23.56 0.93
N SER A 73 -13.45 24.17 1.87
CA SER A 73 -14.03 24.86 3.02
C SER A 73 -15.13 25.78 2.50
N SER A 74 -16.39 25.39 2.70
CA SER A 74 -17.52 26.29 2.53
C SER A 74 -17.41 27.30 3.66
N ALA A 75 -16.82 28.45 3.31
CA ALA A 75 -16.67 29.63 4.15
C ALA A 75 -18.02 30.12 4.70
N PRO A 76 -18.03 30.85 5.81
CA PRO A 76 -18.99 31.94 5.97
C PRO A 76 -18.63 33.14 5.07
#